data_AF-A0A5J4T7I3-F1
#
_entry.id   AF-A0A5J4T7I3-F1
#
_cell.length_a   1.000
_cell.length_b   1.000
_cell.length_c   1.000
_cell.angle_alpha   90.00
_cell.angle_beta   90.00
_cell.angle_gamma   90.00
#
_symmetry.space_group_name_H-M   'P 1'
#
loop_
_entity.id
_entity.type
_entity.pdbx_description
1 polymer ?
#
loop_
_entity_poly.entity_id
_entity_poly.type
_entity_poly.pdbx_seq_one_letter_code
_entity_poly.pdbx_strand_id
1 'polypeptide(L)'
;GASKLNSKEADIAINWSGGLHHAKQGEASGFCYINDIVLGILELLKYKPRVMYIDIDVHHGDGVEDAFYTTDRVMTVSFHKYGEFFPGTGSVKDIGAEKGKYYSINVPL
;
A
#
# COMPACT_ATOMS: atom_id res chain seq x y z
N GLY A 1 -12.65 9.03 -2.53
CA GLY A 1 -11.79 9.12 -3.73
C GLY A 1 -12.09 8.01 -4.72
N ALA A 2 -11.73 6.76 -4.39
CA ALA A 2 -11.81 5.60 -5.28
C ALA A 2 -13.13 5.44 -6.06
N SER A 3 -14.29 5.57 -5.39
CA SER A 3 -15.61 5.49 -6.05
C SER A 3 -15.77 6.50 -7.20
N LYS A 4 -15.31 7.75 -7.03
CA LYS A 4 -15.32 8.78 -8.10
C LYS A 4 -14.40 8.44 -9.27
N LEU A 5 -13.26 7.81 -8.99
CA LEU A 5 -12.34 7.33 -10.03
C LEU A 5 -12.95 6.14 -10.80
N ASN A 6 -13.67 5.27 -10.12
CA ASN A 6 -14.38 4.14 -10.74
C ASN A 6 -15.55 4.60 -11.60
N SER A 7 -16.35 5.56 -11.14
CA SER A 7 -17.49 6.13 -11.88
C SER A 7 -17.07 7.09 -13.00
N LYS A 8 -15.76 7.38 -13.14
CA LYS A 8 -15.21 8.35 -14.10
C LYS A 8 -15.74 9.78 -13.90
N GLU A 9 -16.13 10.12 -12.67
CA GLU A 9 -16.50 11.49 -12.28
C GLU A 9 -15.28 12.38 -12.04
N ALA A 10 -14.10 11.77 -11.88
CA ALA A 10 -12.83 12.48 -11.70
C ALA A 10 -11.68 11.67 -12.31
N ASP A 11 -10.70 12.39 -12.85
CA ASP A 11 -9.41 11.81 -13.25
C ASP A 11 -8.45 11.70 -12.06
N ILE A 12 -8.53 12.65 -11.12
CA ILE A 12 -7.70 12.73 -9.92
C ILE A 12 -8.60 13.01 -8.71
N ALA A 13 -8.35 12.31 -7.61
CA ALA A 13 -9.03 12.53 -6.33
C ALA A 13 -7.99 12.69 -5.21
N ILE A 14 -8.15 13.72 -4.38
CA ILE A 14 -7.20 14.08 -3.33
C ILE A 14 -7.89 13.92 -1.96
N ASN A 15 -7.20 13.30 -1.01
CA ASN A 15 -7.62 13.22 0.39
C ASN A 15 -6.39 13.31 1.31
N TRP A 16 -6.05 14.53 1.75
CA TRP A 16 -4.88 14.76 2.61
C TRP A 16 -5.01 14.19 4.01
N SER A 17 -6.23 13.91 4.47
CA SER A 17 -6.48 13.29 5.77
C SER A 17 -6.27 11.77 5.76
N GLY A 18 -6.02 11.17 4.58
CA GLY A 18 -5.76 9.75 4.41
C GLY A 18 -4.26 9.44 4.34
N GLY A 19 -3.94 8.24 3.85
CA GLY A 19 -2.55 7.81 3.72
C GLY A 19 -2.02 7.08 4.97
N LEU A 20 -2.91 6.52 5.80
CA LEU A 20 -2.53 5.86 7.05
C LEU A 20 -2.08 4.40 6.77
N HIS A 21 -0.87 4.28 6.25
CA HIS A 21 -0.34 3.05 5.65
C HIS A 21 0.10 1.94 6.63
N HIS A 22 0.26 2.22 7.92
CA HIS A 22 0.77 1.25 8.90
C HIS A 22 -0.31 0.36 9.54
N ALA A 23 -1.59 0.74 9.43
CA ALA A 23 -2.68 -0.02 10.05
C ALA A 23 -2.77 -1.43 9.46
N LYS A 24 -2.91 -2.44 10.33
CA LYS A 24 -2.98 -3.87 9.98
C LYS A 24 -4.41 -4.40 10.09
N GLN A 25 -4.63 -5.63 9.64
CA GLN A 25 -5.96 -6.27 9.71
C GLN A 25 -6.48 -6.44 11.15
N GLY A 26 -5.57 -6.75 12.09
CA GLY A 26 -5.93 -7.07 13.49
C GLY A 26 -5.37 -6.12 14.54
N GLU A 27 -4.63 -5.08 14.15
CA GLU A 27 -3.96 -4.17 15.10
C GLU A 27 -3.74 -2.76 14.51
N ALA A 28 -3.67 -1.78 15.41
CA ALA A 28 -3.19 -0.44 15.09
C ALA A 28 -1.65 -0.40 15.21
N SER A 29 -1.00 0.37 14.34
CA SER A 29 0.46 0.51 14.31
C SER A 29 0.86 1.87 13.76
N GLY A 30 1.97 2.46 14.22
CA GLY A 30 2.51 3.71 13.66
C GLY A 30 1.51 4.86 13.55
N PHE A 31 0.71 5.10 14.60
CA PHE A 31 -0.39 6.09 14.62
C PHE A 31 -1.54 5.84 13.62
N CYS A 32 -1.55 4.68 12.96
CA CYS A 32 -2.57 4.28 12.00
C CYS A 32 -3.51 3.25 12.63
N TYR A 33 -4.81 3.53 12.61
CA TYR A 33 -5.85 2.67 13.21
C TYR A 33 -6.71 1.96 12.17
N ILE A 34 -6.95 2.62 11.03
CA ILE A 34 -7.71 2.09 9.89
C ILE A 34 -6.86 2.36 8.65
N ASN A 35 -6.65 1.33 7.83
CA ASN A 35 -5.89 1.46 6.59
C ASN A 35 -6.82 1.93 5.46
N ASP A 36 -6.98 3.25 5.32
CA ASP A 36 -7.85 3.86 4.31
C ASP A 36 -7.38 3.56 2.88
N ILE A 37 -6.08 3.33 2.71
CA ILE A 37 -5.44 3.00 1.44
C ILE A 37 -5.90 1.61 0.97
N VAL A 38 -5.82 0.59 1.83
CA VAL A 38 -6.29 -0.77 1.51
C VAL A 38 -7.77 -0.76 1.11
N LEU A 39 -8.61 -0.05 1.86
CA LEU A 39 -10.03 0.10 1.52
C LEU A 39 -10.24 0.82 0.18
N GLY A 40 -9.45 1.86 -0.10
CA GLY A 40 -9.45 2.57 -1.37
C GLY A 40 -9.06 1.67 -2.55
N ILE A 41 -8.01 0.85 -2.40
CA ILE A 41 -7.55 -0.10 -3.42
C ILE A 41 -8.59 -1.20 -3.65
N LEU A 42 -9.19 -1.76 -2.59
CA LEU A 42 -10.28 -2.73 -2.71
C LEU A 42 -11.47 -2.17 -3.50
N GLU A 43 -11.81 -0.90 -3.28
CA GLU A 43 -12.83 -0.22 -4.08
C GLU A 43 -12.42 -0.11 -5.56
N LEU A 44 -11.18 0.29 -5.85
CA LEU A 44 -10.65 0.35 -7.22
C LEU A 44 -10.66 -1.03 -7.92
N LEU A 45 -10.30 -2.10 -7.20
CA LEU A 45 -10.25 -3.47 -7.72
C LEU A 45 -11.61 -4.03 -8.17
N LYS A 46 -12.73 -3.38 -7.82
CA LYS A 46 -14.05 -3.72 -8.38
C LYS A 46 -14.13 -3.48 -9.90
N TYR A 47 -13.37 -2.52 -10.42
CA TYR A 47 -13.42 -2.11 -11.82
C TYR A 47 -12.06 -2.13 -12.53
N LYS A 48 -10.95 -2.10 -11.77
CA LYS A 48 -9.59 -2.15 -12.32
C LYS A 48 -9.02 -3.56 -12.16
N PRO A 49 -8.54 -4.20 -13.24
CA PRO A 49 -7.95 -5.54 -13.14
C PRO A 49 -6.65 -5.52 -12.31
N ARG A 50 -5.88 -4.43 -12.42
CA ARG A 50 -4.63 -4.18 -11.69
C ARG A 50 -4.61 -2.76 -11.14
N VAL A 51 -4.04 -2.57 -9.95
CA VAL A 51 -3.83 -1.28 -9.28
C VAL A 51 -2.35 -1.17 -8.88
N MET A 52 -1.76 0.01 -9.04
CA MET A 52 -0.41 0.31 -8.55
C MET A 52 -0.52 1.26 -7.36
N TYR A 53 0.20 0.93 -6.30
CA TYR A 53 0.37 1.76 -5.12
C TYR A 53 1.83 2.22 -5.04
N ILE A 54 2.03 3.53 -4.94
CA ILE A 54 3.35 4.14 -4.80
C ILE A 54 3.37 4.87 -3.46
N ASP A 55 4.39 4.58 -2.66
CA ASP A 55 4.60 5.17 -1.35
C ASP A 55 5.95 5.89 -1.29
N ILE A 56 5.89 7.14 -0.84
CA ILE A 56 7.01 8.06 -0.70
C ILE A 56 7.16 8.56 0.75
N ASP A 57 6.42 7.99 1.69
CA ASP A 57 6.64 8.24 3.10
C ASP A 57 8.04 7.74 3.50
N VAL A 58 8.64 8.36 4.52
CA VAL A 58 9.97 7.95 5.00
C VAL A 58 9.96 6.55 5.62
N HIS A 59 8.80 6.07 6.09
CA HIS A 59 8.61 4.73 6.61
C HIS A 59 8.12 3.78 5.52
N HIS A 60 8.47 2.50 5.63
CA HIS A 60 7.94 1.47 4.74
C HIS A 60 6.41 1.36 4.88
N GLY A 61 5.69 1.33 3.75
CA GLY A 61 4.23 1.15 3.65
C GLY A 61 3.74 -0.27 3.96
N ASP A 62 4.19 -0.79 5.10
CA ASP A 62 4.08 -2.19 5.51
C ASP A 62 2.64 -2.69 5.62
N GLY A 63 1.69 -1.90 6.11
CA GLY A 63 0.29 -2.32 6.22
C GLY A 63 -0.40 -2.50 4.86
N VAL A 64 -0.02 -1.68 3.87
CA VAL A 64 -0.53 -1.82 2.49
C VAL A 64 0.15 -3.00 1.79
N GLU A 65 1.47 -3.16 1.97
CA GLU A 65 2.22 -4.31 1.45
C GLU A 65 1.66 -5.64 1.98
N ASP A 66 1.50 -5.78 3.30
CA ASP A 66 0.99 -7.00 3.92
C ASP A 66 -0.41 -7.39 3.39
N ALA A 67 -1.29 -6.40 3.23
CA ALA A 67 -2.66 -6.63 2.77
C ALA A 67 -2.74 -7.20 1.34
N PHE A 68 -1.72 -6.98 0.51
CA PHE A 68 -1.67 -7.40 -0.88
C PHE A 68 -0.49 -8.33 -1.21
N TYR A 69 0.22 -8.83 -0.21
CA TYR A 69 1.48 -9.56 -0.36
C TYR A 69 1.41 -10.83 -1.23
N THR A 70 0.23 -11.43 -1.35
CA THR A 70 -0.01 -12.70 -2.08
C THR A 70 -0.75 -12.54 -3.40
N THR A 71 -1.06 -11.31 -3.85
CA THR A 71 -1.82 -11.05 -5.08
C THR A 71 -1.01 -10.36 -6.17
N ASP A 72 -1.24 -10.72 -7.42
CA ASP A 72 -0.69 -10.06 -8.62
C ASP A 72 -1.58 -8.89 -9.10
N ARG A 73 -2.72 -8.65 -8.45
CA ARG A 73 -3.65 -7.58 -8.80
C ARG A 73 -3.25 -6.22 -8.25
N VAL A 74 -2.37 -6.17 -7.26
CA VAL A 74 -1.87 -4.92 -6.69
C VAL A 74 -0.35 -4.99 -6.65
N MET A 75 0.30 -3.97 -7.19
CA MET A 75 1.74 -3.79 -7.05
C MET A 75 2.01 -2.71 -6.01
N THR A 76 2.77 -3.03 -4.97
CA THR A 76 3.22 -2.05 -3.96
C THR A 76 4.65 -1.63 -4.27
N VAL A 77 4.91 -0.32 -4.28
CA VAL A 77 6.24 0.25 -4.49
C VAL A 77 6.51 1.24 -3.37
N SER A 78 7.52 0.99 -2.54
CA SER A 78 7.86 1.85 -1.42
C SER A 78 9.34 2.26 -1.45
N PHE A 79 9.57 3.56 -1.25
CA PHE A 79 10.89 4.16 -1.05
C PHE A 79 10.97 4.67 0.37
N HIS A 80 11.86 4.13 1.19
CA HIS A 80 11.84 4.41 2.63
C HIS A 80 13.22 4.25 3.25
N LYS A 81 13.42 4.88 4.41
CA LYS A 81 14.63 4.68 5.21
C LYS A 81 14.64 3.27 5.79
N TYR A 82 15.78 2.59 5.72
CA TYR A 82 15.91 1.21 6.18
C TYR A 82 17.15 0.99 7.07
N GLY A 83 17.03 0.12 8.08
CA GLY A 83 18.06 -0.15 9.09
C GLY A 83 17.87 0.68 10.36
N GLU A 84 17.70 0.00 11.50
CA GLU A 84 17.38 0.60 12.82
C GLU A 84 16.30 1.71 12.74
N PHE A 85 15.28 1.49 11.90
CA PHE A 85 14.21 2.45 11.65
C PHE A 85 12.86 1.74 11.63
N PHE A 86 11.81 2.43 12.09
CA PHE A 86 10.44 1.91 12.04
C PHE A 86 9.97 1.79 10.57
N PRO A 87 9.20 0.76 10.17
CA PRO A 87 8.69 -0.36 10.97
C PRO A 87 9.62 -1.59 11.05
N GLY A 88 10.79 -1.54 10.42
CA GLY A 88 11.77 -2.64 10.41
C GLY A 88 11.56 -3.67 9.28
N THR A 89 10.56 -3.48 8.42
CA THR A 89 10.30 -4.27 7.19
C THR A 89 10.66 -3.46 5.94
N GLY A 90 10.49 -4.03 4.75
CA GLY A 90 10.77 -3.34 3.48
C GLY A 90 12.21 -3.58 3.00
N SER A 91 12.78 -4.73 3.32
CA SER A 91 14.10 -5.10 2.81
C SER A 91 14.05 -5.28 1.28
N VAL A 92 15.19 -5.14 0.61
CA VAL A 92 15.30 -5.44 -0.84
C VAL A 92 14.91 -6.90 -1.19
N LYS A 93 14.87 -7.80 -0.19
CA LYS A 93 14.48 -9.20 -0.35
C LYS A 93 12.98 -9.42 -0.14
N ASP A 94 12.26 -8.42 0.36
CA ASP A 94 10.82 -8.48 0.60
C ASP A 94 10.13 -8.21 -0.74
N ILE A 95 9.84 -9.30 -1.46
CA ILE A 95 9.40 -9.26 -2.87
C ILE A 95 8.01 -9.84 -3.07
N GLY A 96 7.22 -10.01 -2.01
CA GLY A 96 5.91 -10.68 -2.08
C GLY A 96 6.01 -12.20 -2.02
N ALA A 97 4.85 -12.85 -1.96
CA ALA A 97 4.72 -14.30 -1.88
C ALA A 97 3.65 -14.84 -2.84
N GLU A 98 3.66 -16.15 -3.10
CA GLU A 98 2.66 -16.81 -3.96
C GLU A 98 2.50 -16.11 -5.32
N LYS A 99 1.26 -15.73 -5.69
CA LYS A 99 0.99 -14.96 -6.92
C LYS A 99 1.51 -13.53 -6.85
N GLY A 100 1.63 -12.98 -5.66
CA GLY A 100 2.19 -11.64 -5.40
C GLY A 100 3.72 -11.58 -5.42
N LYS A 101 4.42 -12.71 -5.64
CA LYS A 101 5.88 -12.68 -5.80
C LYS A 101 6.25 -11.80 -7.00
N TYR A 102 7.18 -10.87 -6.76
CA TYR A 102 7.61 -9.77 -7.64
C TYR A 102 6.60 -8.62 -7.81
N TYR A 103 5.54 -8.58 -7.00
CA TYR A 103 4.58 -7.47 -6.96
C TYR A 103 4.74 -6.57 -5.74
N SER A 104 5.69 -6.86 -4.84
CA SER A 104 6.18 -5.95 -3.81
C SER A 104 7.58 -5.47 -4.19
N ILE A 105 7.75 -4.17 -4.36
CA ILE A 105 9.00 -3.52 -4.74
C ILE A 105 9.42 -2.58 -3.62
N ASN A 106 10.53 -2.92 -2.97
CA ASN A 106 11.09 -2.15 -1.87
C ASN A 106 12.42 -1.53 -2.25
N VAL A 107 12.55 -0.22 -2.02
CA VAL A 107 13.76 0.57 -2.27
C VAL A 107 14.26 1.13 -0.94
N PRO A 108 15.04 0.35 -0.17
CA PRO A 108 15.61 0.79 1.10
C PRO A 108 16.70 1.85 0.87
N LEU A 109 16.66 2.93 1.66
CA LEU A 109 17.57 4.09 1.64
C LEU A 109 18.38 4.22 2.93
#